data_AF-A0A5N7BUW2-F1
#
_entry.id   AF-A0A5N7BUW2-F1
#
_cell.length_a   1.000
_cell.length_b   1.000
_cell.length_c   1.000
_cell.angle_alpha   90.00
_cell.angle_beta   90.00
_cell.angle_gamma   90.00
#
_symmetry.space_group_name_H-M   'P 1'
#
loop_
_entity.id
_entity.type
_entity.pdbx_description
1 polymer ?
#
loop_
_entity_poly.entity_id
_entity_poly.type
_entity_poly.pdbx_seq_one_letter_code
_entity_poly.pdbx_strand_id
1 'polypeptide(L)'
;MRQTDEGMDIAGAVSPTAKEDPYQLDLSQFQTDFNINTVSMFVAIKEALASFAALPETAARTFIYTGNAMNFASFPGIMTLGAGKSASAHLISAAAAAYAPRGFKFYYADERQADGKLAGRGISGEAHARLYKTLSEEKTQGPWLQTFVNGKGYVYFAPDTQVTL
;
A
#
# COMPACT_ATOMS: atom_id res chain seq x y z
N MET A 1 19.94 -0.97 31.41
CA MET A 1 18.52 -0.72 31.08
C MET A 1 18.31 -1.22 29.66
N ARG A 2 17.59 -2.33 29.46
CA ARG A 2 17.17 -2.76 28.13
C ARG A 2 16.02 -1.86 27.70
N GLN A 3 16.24 -1.08 26.66
CA GLN A 3 15.16 -0.45 25.90
C GLN A 3 14.38 -1.62 25.29
N THR A 4 13.13 -1.80 25.71
CA THR A 4 12.25 -2.80 25.11
C THR A 4 11.97 -2.38 23.67
N ASP A 5 12.27 -3.28 22.74
CA ASP A 5 11.85 -3.24 21.35
C ASP A 5 10.32 -3.25 21.28
N GLU A 6 9.67 -2.11 21.53
CA GLU A 6 8.34 -1.87 20.99
C GLU A 6 8.53 -1.70 19.48
N GLY A 7 8.42 -2.83 18.77
CA GLY A 7 8.48 -2.87 17.32
C GLY A 7 7.59 -1.79 16.73
N MET A 8 8.11 -1.02 15.79
CA MET A 8 7.30 -0.05 15.07
C MET A 8 6.29 -0.84 14.24
N ASP A 9 4.99 -0.76 14.58
CA ASP A 9 3.93 -1.39 13.81
C ASP A 9 3.83 -0.72 12.44
N ILE A 10 4.45 -1.36 11.45
CA ILE A 10 4.51 -0.91 10.06
C ILE A 10 3.87 -1.96 9.16
N ALA A 11 3.12 -1.51 8.16
CA ALA A 11 2.62 -2.38 7.11
C ALA A 11 3.70 -2.61 6.04
N GLY A 12 4.71 -3.42 6.33
CA GLY A 12 5.75 -3.82 5.36
C GLY A 12 7.10 -4.13 5.99
N ALA A 13 8.04 -4.60 5.17
CA ALA A 13 9.45 -4.71 5.59
C ALA A 13 10.14 -3.34 5.54
N VAL A 14 10.96 -3.06 6.53
CA VAL A 14 11.82 -1.87 6.58
C VAL A 14 13.14 -2.22 7.22
N SER A 15 14.18 -1.54 6.75
CA SER A 15 15.49 -1.53 7.37
C SER A 15 15.84 -0.09 7.68
N PRO A 16 16.30 0.23 8.91
CA PRO A 16 16.77 1.56 9.23
C PRO A 16 17.91 1.96 8.27
N THR A 17 17.79 3.12 7.65
CA THR A 17 18.86 3.72 6.83
C THR A 17 19.39 4.98 7.51
N ALA A 18 20.62 5.40 7.21
CA ALA A 18 21.07 6.72 7.65
C ALA A 18 20.21 7.80 6.96
N LYS A 19 19.91 8.90 7.68
CA LYS A 19 19.06 9.97 7.13
C LYS A 19 19.83 10.80 6.09
N GLU A 20 21.11 10.98 6.31
CA GLU A 20 22.02 11.79 5.51
C GLU A 20 22.71 10.99 4.39
N ASP A 21 22.79 9.67 4.53
CA ASP A 21 23.37 8.76 3.53
C ASP A 21 22.62 7.41 3.48
N PRO A 22 21.41 7.39 2.90
CA PRO A 22 20.53 6.20 2.95
C PRO A 22 21.03 5.03 2.10
N TYR A 23 22.05 5.23 1.26
CA TYR A 23 22.57 4.24 0.31
C TYR A 23 23.72 3.39 0.88
N GLN A 24 24.12 3.60 2.14
CA GLN A 24 25.06 2.73 2.86
C GLN A 24 24.44 1.39 3.28
N LEU A 25 23.15 1.19 3.04
CA LEU A 25 22.48 -0.06 3.35
C LEU A 25 23.05 -1.21 2.50
N ASP A 26 23.28 -2.36 3.13
CA ASP A 26 23.69 -3.58 2.43
C ASP A 26 22.69 -3.97 1.33
N LEU A 27 23.22 -4.33 0.15
CA LEU A 27 22.40 -4.74 -0.98
C LEU A 27 21.49 -5.92 -0.66
N SER A 28 21.97 -6.88 0.13
CA SER A 28 21.18 -8.05 0.56
C SER A 28 19.98 -7.64 1.42
N GLN A 29 20.14 -6.61 2.26
CA GLN A 29 19.08 -6.09 3.09
C GLN A 29 18.06 -5.31 2.25
N PHE A 30 18.53 -4.48 1.30
CA PHE A 30 17.65 -3.85 0.32
C PHE A 30 16.82 -4.88 -0.47
N GLN A 31 17.47 -5.94 -0.97
CA GLN A 31 16.80 -7.03 -1.69
C GLN A 31 15.76 -7.74 -0.83
N THR A 32 16.06 -7.99 0.44
CA THR A 32 15.14 -8.63 1.39
C THR A 32 13.86 -7.80 1.54
N ASP A 33 13.99 -6.50 1.85
CA ASP A 33 12.85 -5.61 2.03
C ASP A 33 12.03 -5.46 0.74
N PHE A 34 12.72 -5.32 -0.40
CA PHE A 34 12.06 -5.18 -1.69
C PHE A 34 11.34 -6.47 -2.11
N ASN A 35 11.92 -7.64 -1.81
CA ASN A 35 11.29 -8.93 -2.06
C ASN A 35 9.99 -9.08 -1.26
N ILE A 36 10.01 -8.70 0.02
CA ILE A 36 8.83 -8.78 0.89
C ILE A 36 7.75 -7.80 0.42
N ASN A 37 8.10 -6.54 0.17
CA ASN A 37 7.11 -5.51 -0.12
C ASN A 37 6.55 -5.58 -1.55
N THR A 38 7.40 -5.90 -2.53
CA THR A 38 7.09 -5.74 -3.96
C THR A 38 7.10 -7.05 -4.74
N VAL A 39 8.16 -7.85 -4.65
CA VAL A 39 8.27 -9.08 -5.47
C VAL A 39 7.23 -10.11 -5.06
N SER A 40 7.01 -10.28 -3.75
CA SER A 40 5.94 -11.15 -3.24
C SER A 40 4.57 -10.71 -3.74
N MET A 41 4.30 -9.41 -3.76
CA MET A 41 3.05 -8.85 -4.27
C MET A 41 2.91 -9.07 -5.77
N PHE A 42 3.98 -8.89 -6.56
CA PHE A 42 3.96 -9.19 -8.00
C PHE A 42 3.54 -10.65 -8.25
N VAL A 43 4.08 -11.59 -7.48
CA VAL A 43 3.66 -13.00 -7.55
C VAL A 43 2.20 -13.16 -7.12
N ALA A 44 1.77 -12.53 -6.03
CA ALA A 44 0.39 -12.58 -5.56
C ALA A 44 -0.61 -12.03 -6.59
N ILE A 45 -0.24 -10.98 -7.34
CA ILE A 45 -1.06 -10.46 -8.44
C ILE A 45 -1.19 -11.51 -9.55
N LYS A 46 -0.11 -12.22 -9.92
CA LYS A 46 -0.19 -13.28 -10.94
C LYS A 46 -1.15 -14.40 -10.51
N GLU A 47 -1.06 -14.84 -9.27
CA GLU A 47 -1.94 -15.88 -8.73
C GLU A 47 -3.39 -15.38 -8.62
N ALA A 48 -3.59 -14.12 -8.21
CA ALA A 48 -4.92 -13.51 -8.18
C ALA A 48 -5.54 -13.44 -9.58
N LEU A 49 -4.76 -13.11 -10.62
CA LEU A 49 -5.23 -13.10 -12.00
C LEU A 49 -5.69 -14.49 -12.46
N ALA A 50 -4.92 -15.53 -12.15
CA ALA A 50 -5.31 -16.91 -12.45
C ALA A 50 -6.61 -17.29 -11.72
N SER A 51 -6.71 -16.94 -10.43
CA SER A 51 -7.92 -17.19 -9.62
C SER A 51 -9.14 -16.42 -10.14
N PHE A 52 -9.01 -15.13 -10.42
CA PHE A 52 -10.09 -14.28 -10.91
C PHE A 52 -10.61 -14.73 -12.28
N ALA A 53 -9.72 -15.22 -13.14
CA ALA A 53 -10.11 -15.79 -14.44
C ALA A 53 -10.93 -17.08 -14.31
N ALA A 54 -10.74 -17.85 -13.23
CA ALA A 54 -11.47 -19.09 -12.98
C ALA A 54 -12.81 -18.90 -12.25
N LEU A 55 -13.04 -17.74 -11.62
CA LEU A 55 -14.27 -17.41 -10.91
C LEU A 55 -15.38 -16.95 -11.88
N PRO A 56 -16.68 -17.06 -11.54
CA PRO A 56 -17.77 -16.48 -12.33
C PRO A 56 -17.76 -14.94 -12.29
N GLU A 57 -18.37 -14.28 -13.27
CA GLU A 57 -18.40 -12.80 -13.38
C GLU A 57 -19.14 -12.12 -12.23
N THR A 58 -20.00 -12.88 -11.55
CA THR A 58 -20.74 -12.43 -10.36
C THR A 58 -19.89 -12.43 -9.09
N ALA A 59 -18.70 -13.04 -9.10
CA ALA A 59 -17.83 -13.10 -7.93
C ALA A 59 -17.12 -11.77 -7.66
N ALA A 60 -16.78 -11.52 -6.38
CA ALA A 60 -15.90 -10.42 -6.00
C ALA A 60 -14.45 -10.75 -6.39
N ARG A 61 -13.97 -10.16 -7.49
CA ARG A 61 -12.61 -10.33 -8.02
C ARG A 61 -11.77 -9.10 -7.70
N THR A 62 -11.40 -8.96 -6.42
CA THR A 62 -10.74 -7.75 -5.89
C THR A 62 -9.41 -8.10 -5.24
N PHE A 63 -8.35 -7.41 -5.65
CA PHE A 63 -7.04 -7.44 -5.00
C PHE A 63 -6.79 -6.10 -4.31
N ILE A 64 -6.39 -6.12 -3.04
CA ILE A 64 -6.11 -4.91 -2.26
C ILE A 64 -4.73 -5.04 -1.64
N TYR A 65 -3.87 -4.07 -1.90
CA TYR A 65 -2.57 -3.94 -1.26
C TYR A 65 -2.62 -2.87 -0.17
N THR A 66 -2.30 -3.26 1.06
CA THR A 66 -2.18 -2.32 2.19
C THR A 66 -0.89 -1.51 2.05
N GLY A 67 -1.05 -0.21 1.82
CA GLY A 67 0.00 0.76 1.60
C GLY A 67 0.04 1.86 2.65
N ASN A 68 0.68 2.96 2.26
CA ASN A 68 0.75 4.24 2.96
C ASN A 68 1.18 5.34 1.96
N ALA A 69 1.33 6.59 2.39
CA ALA A 69 1.68 7.71 1.52
C ALA A 69 3.10 7.66 0.92
N MET A 70 3.91 6.65 1.25
CA MET A 70 5.26 6.47 0.66
C MET A 70 5.23 5.92 -0.77
N ASN A 71 4.06 5.85 -1.39
CA ASN A 71 3.93 5.69 -2.83
C ASN A 71 4.34 6.94 -3.62
N PHE A 72 4.45 8.10 -2.97
CA PHE A 72 4.99 9.33 -3.57
C PHE A 72 5.76 10.24 -2.60
N ALA A 73 5.57 10.08 -1.29
CA ALA A 73 6.32 10.84 -0.29
C ALA A 73 7.57 10.05 0.18
N SER A 74 8.67 10.77 0.43
CA SER A 74 9.91 10.20 0.96
C SER A 74 10.10 10.61 2.41
N PHE A 75 10.58 9.68 3.23
CA PHE A 75 10.84 9.89 4.65
C PHE A 75 12.25 9.42 5.03
N PRO A 76 13.07 10.30 5.64
CA PRO A 76 14.43 9.94 6.01
C PRO A 76 14.49 8.75 6.98
N GLY A 77 15.43 7.84 6.73
CA GLY A 77 15.73 6.71 7.60
C GLY A 77 14.95 5.41 7.33
N ILE A 78 14.03 5.43 6.36
CA ILE A 78 13.18 4.30 5.99
C ILE A 78 13.06 4.16 4.47
N MET A 79 14.17 4.40 3.77
CA MET A 79 14.21 4.43 2.30
C MET A 79 13.67 3.13 1.66
N THR A 80 13.99 1.97 2.22
CA THR A 80 13.56 0.68 1.64
C THR A 80 12.05 0.48 1.65
N LEU A 81 11.37 0.96 2.70
CA LEU A 81 9.91 0.93 2.79
C LEU A 81 9.30 1.81 1.68
N GLY A 82 9.82 3.03 1.50
CA GLY A 82 9.35 3.93 0.44
C GLY A 82 9.58 3.36 -0.96
N ALA A 83 10.76 2.79 -1.23
CA ALA A 83 11.06 2.13 -2.49
C ALA A 83 10.07 0.98 -2.77
N GLY A 84 9.80 0.14 -1.77
CA GLY A 84 8.83 -0.95 -1.88
C GLY A 84 7.40 -0.46 -2.12
N LYS A 85 6.93 0.55 -1.40
CA LYS A 85 5.57 1.10 -1.53
C LYS A 85 5.35 1.82 -2.86
N SER A 86 6.32 2.59 -3.32
CA SER A 86 6.28 3.26 -4.63
C SER A 86 6.21 2.26 -5.78
N ALA A 87 7.10 1.25 -5.78
CA ALA A 87 7.07 0.20 -6.80
C ALA A 87 5.76 -0.59 -6.77
N SER A 88 5.27 -0.93 -5.57
CA SER A 88 4.01 -1.68 -5.41
C SER A 88 2.79 -0.90 -5.88
N ALA A 89 2.70 0.39 -5.55
CA ALA A 89 1.65 1.27 -6.02
C ALA A 89 1.62 1.37 -7.55
N HIS A 90 2.78 1.43 -8.19
CA HIS A 90 2.88 1.43 -9.65
C HIS A 90 2.32 0.14 -10.27
N LEU A 91 2.68 -1.02 -9.72
CA LEU A 91 2.17 -2.31 -10.19
C LEU A 91 0.65 -2.43 -10.03
N ILE A 92 0.09 -1.94 -8.92
CA ILE A 92 -1.36 -1.91 -8.69
C ILE A 92 -2.06 -0.99 -9.68
N SER A 93 -1.53 0.22 -9.91
CA SER A 93 -2.06 1.16 -10.90
C SER A 93 -2.11 0.54 -12.30
N ALA A 94 -1.02 -0.13 -12.71
CA ALA A 94 -0.95 -0.85 -13.98
C ALA A 94 -1.98 -1.98 -14.07
N ALA A 95 -2.14 -2.77 -13.00
CA ALA A 95 -3.13 -3.86 -12.94
C ALA A 95 -4.57 -3.32 -13.02
N ALA A 96 -4.88 -2.25 -12.28
CA ALA A 96 -6.19 -1.60 -12.33
C ALA A 96 -6.52 -1.14 -13.77
N ALA A 97 -5.59 -0.47 -14.45
CA ALA A 97 -5.78 -0.03 -15.82
C ALA A 97 -5.94 -1.20 -16.82
N ALA A 98 -5.13 -2.25 -16.68
CA ALA A 98 -5.10 -3.37 -17.62
C ALA A 98 -6.30 -4.32 -17.49
N TYR A 99 -6.80 -4.53 -16.25
CA TYR A 99 -7.76 -5.60 -15.96
C TYR A 99 -9.17 -5.09 -15.60
N ALA A 100 -9.37 -3.78 -15.41
CA ALA A 100 -10.71 -3.20 -15.23
C ALA A 100 -11.72 -3.61 -16.32
N PRO A 101 -11.37 -3.66 -17.62
CA PRO A 101 -12.29 -4.12 -18.67
C PRO A 101 -12.77 -5.58 -18.50
N ARG A 102 -12.07 -6.39 -17.68
CA ARG A 102 -12.42 -7.78 -17.38
C ARG A 102 -13.23 -7.91 -16.07
N GLY A 103 -13.60 -6.78 -15.46
CA GLY A 103 -14.30 -6.73 -14.18
C GLY A 103 -13.42 -7.06 -12.97
N PHE A 104 -12.10 -7.10 -13.13
CA PHE A 104 -11.17 -7.30 -12.01
C PHE A 104 -10.85 -5.94 -11.38
N LYS A 105 -10.71 -5.92 -10.05
CA LYS A 105 -10.47 -4.69 -9.30
C LYS A 105 -9.17 -4.77 -8.53
N PHE A 106 -8.34 -3.74 -8.65
CA PHE A 106 -7.04 -3.63 -7.99
C PHE A 106 -6.95 -2.28 -7.26
N TYR A 107 -6.57 -2.32 -5.99
CA TYR A 107 -6.53 -1.14 -5.12
C TYR A 107 -5.26 -1.07 -4.28
N TYR A 108 -4.71 0.14 -4.15
CA TYR A 108 -3.66 0.50 -3.19
C TYR A 108 -4.31 1.33 -2.10
N ALA A 109 -4.34 0.82 -0.88
CA ALA A 109 -4.99 1.48 0.24
C ALA A 109 -4.00 2.28 1.08
N ASP A 110 -4.35 3.52 1.40
CA ASP A 110 -3.47 4.46 2.11
C ASP A 110 -4.25 5.21 3.20
N GLU A 111 -4.08 4.83 4.46
CA GLU A 111 -4.72 5.52 5.58
C GLU A 111 -3.96 6.82 5.92
N ARG A 112 -4.72 7.91 6.04
CA ARG A 112 -4.21 9.23 6.41
C ARG A 112 -5.02 9.88 7.50
N GLN A 113 -4.43 10.90 8.09
CA GLN A 113 -5.12 11.87 8.89
C GLN A 113 -5.93 12.83 8.01
N ALA A 114 -6.90 13.53 8.63
CA ALA A 114 -7.79 14.46 7.92
C ALA A 114 -7.05 15.64 7.25
N ASP A 115 -5.85 15.96 7.71
CA ASP A 115 -4.97 17.00 7.16
C ASP A 115 -4.01 16.48 6.07
N GLY A 116 -4.10 15.19 5.71
CA GLY A 116 -3.28 14.57 4.68
C GLY A 116 -1.94 14.01 5.17
N LYS A 117 -1.63 14.11 6.47
CA LYS A 117 -0.46 13.45 7.06
C LYS A 117 -0.62 11.94 7.13
N LEU A 118 0.49 11.26 7.35
CA LEU A 118 0.50 9.82 7.61
C LEU A 118 -0.37 9.47 8.83
N ALA A 119 -1.09 8.35 8.77
CA ALA A 119 -1.81 7.84 9.94
C ALA A 119 -0.87 7.52 11.12
N GLY A 120 0.37 7.08 10.83
CA GLY A 120 1.38 6.79 11.85
C GLY A 120 0.87 5.78 12.89
N ARG A 121 0.93 6.13 14.17
CA ARG A 121 0.38 5.30 15.26
C ARG A 121 -1.15 5.30 15.35
N GLY A 122 -1.83 6.15 14.59
CA GLY A 122 -3.29 6.29 14.55
C GLY A 122 -4.00 5.35 13.57
N ILE A 123 -3.30 4.38 12.98
CA ILE A 123 -3.87 3.39 12.06
C ILE A 123 -5.07 2.69 12.71
N SER A 124 -6.16 2.56 11.96
CA SER A 124 -7.37 1.90 12.42
C SER A 124 -7.68 0.65 11.59
N GLY A 125 -7.56 -0.52 12.23
CA GLY A 125 -7.96 -1.79 11.62
C GLY A 125 -9.45 -1.82 11.24
N GLU A 126 -10.31 -1.15 12.01
CA GLU A 126 -11.74 -1.05 11.72
C GLU A 126 -12.01 -0.17 10.48
N ALA A 127 -11.27 0.93 10.32
CA ALA A 127 -11.35 1.76 9.11
C ALA A 127 -10.89 0.99 7.86
N HIS A 128 -9.79 0.24 7.97
CA HIS A 128 -9.33 -0.66 6.91
C HIS A 128 -10.39 -1.70 6.54
N ALA A 129 -10.96 -2.40 7.53
CA ALA A 129 -11.96 -3.43 7.30
C ALA A 129 -13.20 -2.87 6.59
N ARG A 130 -13.69 -1.70 7.01
CA ARG A 130 -14.80 -0.99 6.34
C ARG A 130 -14.47 -0.68 4.89
N LEU A 131 -13.31 -0.07 4.63
CA LEU A 131 -12.90 0.26 3.27
C LEU A 131 -12.79 -1.00 2.40
N TYR A 132 -12.11 -2.04 2.89
CA TYR A 132 -11.85 -3.26 2.12
C TYR A 132 -13.12 -4.01 1.79
N LYS A 133 -14.07 -4.06 2.73
CA LYS A 133 -15.41 -4.60 2.49
C LYS A 133 -16.09 -3.84 1.36
N THR A 134 -16.16 -2.51 1.45
CA THR A 134 -16.77 -1.68 0.40
C THR A 134 -16.13 -1.95 -0.96
N LEU A 135 -14.80 -1.88 -1.06
CA LEU A 135 -14.06 -2.13 -2.32
C LEU A 135 -14.28 -3.53 -2.89
N SER A 136 -14.48 -4.53 -2.02
CA SER A 136 -14.76 -5.90 -2.45
C SER A 136 -16.17 -6.05 -3.07
N GLU A 137 -17.14 -5.30 -2.57
CA GLU A 137 -18.55 -5.36 -2.96
C GLU A 137 -18.88 -4.51 -4.20
N GLU A 138 -18.04 -3.52 -4.51
CA GLU A 138 -18.16 -2.68 -5.70
C GLU A 138 -18.27 -3.49 -6.99
N LYS A 139 -19.09 -3.03 -7.94
CA LYS A 139 -19.32 -3.76 -9.20
C LYS A 139 -18.26 -3.51 -10.25
N THR A 140 -17.62 -2.34 -10.20
CA THR A 140 -16.61 -1.91 -11.17
C THR A 140 -15.39 -1.36 -10.46
N GLN A 141 -14.28 -1.24 -11.20
CA GLN A 141 -13.07 -0.59 -10.70
C GLN A 141 -13.36 0.89 -10.41
N GLY A 142 -13.16 1.31 -9.16
CA GLY A 142 -13.08 2.71 -8.77
C GLY A 142 -11.67 3.29 -8.92
N PRO A 143 -11.36 4.46 -8.32
CA PRO A 143 -9.98 4.95 -8.25
C PRO A 143 -9.03 3.89 -7.69
N TRP A 144 -7.91 3.60 -8.37
CA TRP A 144 -6.98 2.55 -7.89
C TRP A 144 -6.28 2.97 -6.59
N LEU A 145 -5.98 4.26 -6.45
CA LEU A 145 -5.41 4.84 -5.24
C LEU A 145 -6.55 5.15 -4.27
N GLN A 146 -6.69 4.31 -3.25
CA GLN A 146 -7.72 4.41 -2.22
C GLN A 146 -7.13 5.04 -0.97
N THR A 147 -6.88 6.35 -1.04
CA THR A 147 -6.51 7.12 0.15
C THR A 147 -7.76 7.39 0.97
N PHE A 148 -7.69 7.13 2.28
CA PHE A 148 -8.85 7.19 3.16
C PHE A 148 -8.49 7.71 4.55
N VAL A 149 -9.50 8.20 5.26
CA VAL A 149 -9.36 8.72 6.63
C VAL A 149 -10.32 7.97 7.54
N ASN A 150 -9.85 7.56 8.71
CA ASN A 150 -10.70 6.94 9.72
C ASN A 150 -11.92 7.81 10.03
N GLY A 151 -13.11 7.19 10.05
CA GLY A 151 -14.39 7.87 10.23
C GLY A 151 -14.94 8.62 9.00
N LYS A 152 -14.17 8.75 7.91
CA LYS A 152 -14.60 9.43 6.67
C LYS A 152 -14.67 8.52 5.44
N GLY A 153 -13.89 7.44 5.41
CA GLY A 153 -13.77 6.59 4.22
C GLY A 153 -12.86 7.22 3.16
N TYR A 154 -13.10 6.93 1.88
CA TYR A 154 -12.28 7.45 0.78
C TYR A 154 -12.25 8.98 0.76
N VAL A 155 -11.05 9.55 0.63
CA VAL A 155 -10.81 10.98 0.51
C VAL A 155 -9.81 11.21 -0.63
N TYR A 156 -10.22 12.03 -1.60
CA TYR A 156 -9.30 12.50 -2.62
C TYR A 156 -8.39 13.60 -2.06
N PHE A 157 -7.08 13.38 -2.10
CA PHE A 157 -6.07 14.40 -1.84
C PHE A 157 -5.46 14.83 -3.17
N ALA A 158 -5.31 16.14 -3.37
CA ALA A 158 -4.66 16.65 -4.57
C ALA A 158 -3.18 16.20 -4.60
N PRO A 159 -2.58 15.96 -5.79
CA PRO A 159 -1.20 15.45 -5.89
C PRO A 159 -0.13 16.33 -5.22
N ASP A 160 -0.40 17.62 -5.05
CA ASP A 160 0.46 18.61 -4.40
C ASP A 160 0.25 18.73 -2.88
N THR A 161 -0.63 17.89 -2.30
CA THR A 161 -0.84 17.85 -0.84
C THR A 161 0.46 17.48 -0.15
N GLN A 162 0.96 18.40 0.70
CA GLN A 162 2.15 18.13 1.50
C GLN A 162 1.88 17.00 2.49
N VAL A 163 2.63 15.91 2.36
CA VAL A 163 2.61 14.80 3.32
C VAL A 163 3.83 14.93 4.22
N THR A 164 3.58 15.07 5.52
CA THR A 164 4.62 15.14 6.56
C THR A 164 4.35 14.07 7.62
N LEU A 165 5.38 13.76 8.42
CA LEU A 165 5.26 12.92 9.61
C LEU A 165 4.40 13.61 10.69
#